data_AF-A0A7X6PU64-F1
#
_entry.id   AF-A0A7X6PU64-F1
#
_cell.length_a   1.000
_cell.length_b   1.000
_cell.length_c   1.000
_cell.angle_alpha   90.00
_cell.angle_beta   90.00
_cell.angle_gamma   90.00
#
_symmetry.space_group_name_H-M   'P 1'
#
loop_
_entity.id
_entity.type
_entity.pdbx_description
1 polymer ?
#
loop_
_entity_poly.entity_id
_entity_poly.type
_entity_poly.pdbx_seq_one_letter_code
_entity_poly.pdbx_strand_id
1 'polypeptide(L)'
;MHMRMKDILILKTPEEVQSTIYEINALERFAYSELSTLEENILGTEGQKKASEAIRLMDEWRPVNARILECVKDLDFDTAAELTRQESAIHLLRLEAIMTELNTYARNSATGFIMESKRLYRRAEELTVFLGILWILLSMLIVLFTIKRARSTETQLANEKERPLILSGSRPAGWSSLSRM
;
A
#
# COMPACT_ATOMS: atom_id res chain seq x y z
N MET A 1 -8.87 7.07 29.77
CA MET A 1 -10.01 6.77 30.67
C MET A 1 -9.59 6.46 32.10
N HIS A 2 -8.68 5.51 32.35
CA HIS A 2 -8.27 5.11 33.71
C HIS A 2 -7.87 6.27 34.64
N MET A 3 -7.08 7.23 34.16
CA MET A 3 -6.70 8.40 34.96
C MET A 3 -7.92 9.19 35.44
N ARG A 4 -8.88 9.47 34.54
CA ARG A 4 -10.14 10.16 34.89
C ARG A 4 -10.99 9.37 35.88
N MET A 5 -10.98 8.04 35.78
CA MET A 5 -11.65 7.15 36.72
C MET A 5 -11.02 7.20 38.12
N LYS A 6 -9.71 7.47 38.21
CA LYS A 6 -9.06 7.68 39.51
C LYS A 6 -9.34 9.08 40.04
N ASP A 7 -9.32 10.08 39.17
CA ASP A 7 -9.55 11.48 39.54
C ASP A 7 -10.95 11.68 40.13
N ILE A 8 -11.97 10.96 39.61
CA ILE A 8 -13.34 11.06 40.10
C ILE A 8 -13.49 10.69 41.58
N LEU A 9 -12.62 9.81 42.11
CA LEU A 9 -12.63 9.36 43.50
C LEU A 9 -12.13 10.44 44.47
N ILE A 10 -11.51 11.51 43.96
CA ILE A 10 -10.92 12.60 44.75
C ILE A 10 -11.81 13.86 44.71
N LEU A 11 -12.79 13.90 43.82
CA LEU A 11 -13.70 15.03 43.63
C LEU A 11 -14.61 15.21 44.85
N LYS A 12 -14.93 16.47 45.15
CA LYS A 12 -15.68 16.83 46.37
C LYS A 12 -17.06 17.38 46.08
N THR A 13 -17.30 17.85 44.86
CA THR A 13 -18.57 18.48 44.48
C THR A 13 -19.36 17.60 43.51
N PRO A 14 -20.69 17.50 43.67
CA PRO A 14 -21.54 16.74 42.74
C PRO A 14 -21.42 17.21 41.29
N GLU A 15 -21.23 18.52 41.06
CA GLU A 15 -21.08 19.10 39.73
C GLU A 15 -19.79 18.61 39.03
N GLU A 16 -18.66 18.59 39.75
CA GLU A 16 -17.40 18.07 39.23
C GLU A 16 -17.49 16.57 38.93
N VAL A 17 -18.14 15.80 39.82
CA VAL A 17 -18.38 14.37 39.62
C VAL A 17 -19.18 14.17 38.33
N GLN A 18 -20.31 14.86 38.17
CA GLN A 18 -21.16 14.70 36.99
C GLN A 18 -20.45 15.10 35.68
N SER A 19 -19.67 16.19 35.71
CA SER A 19 -18.85 16.61 34.56
C SER A 19 -17.81 15.53 34.19
N THR A 20 -17.15 14.96 35.20
CA THR A 20 -16.14 13.91 35.00
C THR A 20 -16.75 12.62 34.47
N ILE A 21 -17.94 12.23 34.94
CA ILE A 21 -18.72 11.10 34.40
C ILE A 21 -18.99 11.32 32.91
N TYR A 22 -19.39 12.53 32.52
CA TYR A 22 -19.64 12.86 31.12
C TYR A 22 -18.37 12.72 30.27
N GLU A 23 -17.23 13.24 30.75
CA GLU A 23 -15.94 13.09 30.07
C GLU A 23 -15.53 11.62 29.91
N ILE A 24 -15.66 10.82 30.97
CA ILE A 24 -15.37 9.38 30.93
C ILE A 24 -16.21 8.70 29.85
N ASN A 25 -17.52 8.93 29.85
CA ASN A 25 -18.43 8.33 28.85
C ASN A 25 -18.12 8.79 27.43
N ALA A 26 -17.69 10.04 27.24
CA ALA A 26 -17.27 10.55 25.93
C ALA A 26 -15.99 9.85 25.44
N LEU A 27 -15.00 9.67 26.33
CA LEU A 27 -13.77 8.93 26.02
C LEU A 27 -14.05 7.45 25.73
N GLU A 28 -15.01 6.84 26.41
CA GLU A 28 -15.43 5.46 26.15
C GLU A 28 -15.97 5.31 24.73
N ARG A 29 -16.96 6.14 24.37
CA ARG A 29 -17.56 6.14 23.03
C ARG A 29 -16.52 6.39 21.95
N PHE A 30 -15.60 7.32 22.19
CA PHE A 30 -14.50 7.59 21.28
C PHE A 30 -13.62 6.35 21.10
N ALA A 31 -13.18 5.71 22.18
CA ALA A 31 -12.36 4.50 22.10
C ALA A 31 -13.06 3.36 21.34
N TYR A 32 -14.36 3.15 21.56
CA TYR A 32 -15.15 2.18 20.81
C TYR A 32 -15.22 2.50 19.32
N SER A 33 -15.45 3.76 18.97
CA SER A 33 -15.50 4.20 17.57
C SER A 33 -14.17 3.95 16.84
N GLU A 34 -13.05 4.26 17.50
CA GLU A 34 -11.71 4.03 16.96
C GLU A 34 -11.41 2.53 16.82
N LEU A 35 -11.79 1.71 17.80
CA LEU A 35 -11.62 0.25 17.73
C LEU A 35 -12.48 -0.40 16.65
N SER A 36 -13.72 0.06 16.47
CA SER A 36 -14.60 -0.42 15.39
C SER A 36 -14.03 -0.05 14.02
N THR A 37 -13.55 1.19 13.87
CA THR A 37 -12.88 1.63 12.64
C THR A 37 -11.62 0.79 12.39
N LEU A 38 -10.85 0.47 13.43
CA LEU A 38 -9.68 -0.39 13.34
C LEU A 38 -10.05 -1.81 12.89
N GLU A 39 -11.09 -2.41 13.47
CA GLU A 39 -11.56 -3.75 13.09
C GLU A 39 -11.97 -3.84 11.62
N GLU A 40 -12.62 -2.80 11.09
CA GLU A 40 -13.03 -2.72 9.69
C GLU A 40 -11.84 -2.58 8.72
N ASN A 41 -10.79 -1.85 9.12
CA ASN A 41 -9.68 -1.47 8.25
C ASN A 41 -8.41 -2.32 8.43
N ILE A 42 -8.32 -3.11 9.50
CA ILE A 42 -7.14 -3.93 9.76
C ILE A 42 -7.04 -5.08 8.75
N LEU A 43 -5.88 -5.17 8.10
CA LEU A 43 -5.62 -6.21 7.11
C LEU A 43 -5.14 -7.49 7.78
N GLY A 44 -5.58 -8.64 7.26
CA GLY A 44 -5.12 -9.97 7.67
C GLY A 44 -5.90 -10.55 8.85
N THR A 45 -5.98 -11.89 8.88
CA THR A 45 -6.77 -12.64 9.86
C THR A 45 -6.26 -12.48 11.29
N GLU A 46 -4.94 -12.40 11.48
CA GLU A 46 -4.34 -12.19 12.80
C GLU A 46 -4.64 -10.79 13.35
N GLY A 47 -4.59 -9.76 12.50
CA GLY A 47 -4.96 -8.40 12.87
C GLY A 47 -6.43 -8.31 13.29
N GLN A 48 -7.33 -8.90 12.48
CA GLN A 48 -8.76 -8.96 12.79
C GLN A 48 -9.04 -9.62 14.13
N LYS A 49 -8.45 -10.79 14.41
CA LYS A 49 -8.61 -11.48 15.70
C LYS A 49 -8.23 -10.57 16.88
N LYS A 50 -7.10 -9.85 16.78
CA LYS A 50 -6.64 -8.95 17.83
C LYS A 50 -7.56 -7.74 18.02
N ALA A 51 -8.10 -7.20 16.94
CA ALA A 51 -9.05 -6.08 17.00
C ALA A 51 -10.37 -6.53 17.67
N SER A 52 -10.93 -7.66 17.25
CA SER A 52 -12.13 -8.23 17.88
C SER A 52 -11.91 -8.58 19.35
N GLU A 53 -10.72 -9.08 19.71
CA GLU A 53 -10.37 -9.33 21.11
C GLU A 53 -10.31 -8.04 21.94
N ALA A 54 -9.75 -6.96 21.39
CA ALA A 54 -9.73 -5.65 22.06
C ALA A 54 -11.15 -5.11 22.29
N ILE A 55 -12.04 -5.22 21.30
CA ILE A 55 -13.46 -4.83 21.44
C ILE A 55 -14.15 -5.66 22.52
N ARG A 56 -13.94 -6.99 22.52
CA ARG A 56 -14.49 -7.89 23.55
C ARG A 56 -14.01 -7.50 24.95
N LEU A 57 -12.72 -7.20 25.13
CA LEU A 57 -12.17 -6.74 26.40
C LEU A 57 -12.77 -5.40 26.84
N MET A 58 -13.07 -4.51 25.89
CA MET A 58 -13.77 -3.25 26.14
C MET A 58 -15.20 -3.50 26.63
N ASP A 59 -15.92 -4.43 25.98
CA ASP A 59 -17.28 -4.84 26.36
C ASP A 59 -17.36 -5.50 27.73
N GLU A 60 -16.35 -6.29 28.09
CA GLU A 60 -16.21 -6.91 29.40
C GLU A 60 -15.90 -5.87 30.49
N TRP A 61 -15.17 -4.79 30.17
CA TRP A 61 -14.82 -3.74 31.12
C TRP A 61 -15.97 -2.77 31.39
N ARG A 62 -16.82 -2.49 30.40
CA ARG A 62 -17.98 -1.59 30.53
C ARG A 62 -18.88 -1.85 31.76
N PRO A 63 -19.31 -3.10 32.09
CA PRO A 63 -20.11 -3.33 33.29
C PRO A 63 -19.35 -3.05 34.60
N VAL A 64 -18.03 -3.30 34.64
CA VAL A 64 -17.18 -2.93 35.79
C VAL A 64 -17.16 -1.41 35.93
N ASN A 65 -17.00 -0.71 34.81
CA ASN A 65 -17.02 0.75 34.77
C ASN A 65 -18.37 1.31 35.28
N ALA A 66 -19.48 0.75 34.80
CA ALA A 66 -20.82 1.15 35.24
C ALA A 66 -21.02 0.99 36.75
N ARG A 67 -20.55 -0.13 37.34
CA ARG A 67 -20.61 -0.36 38.80
C ARG A 67 -19.80 0.67 39.58
N ILE A 68 -18.59 1.01 39.11
CA ILE A 68 -17.76 2.04 39.76
C ILE A 68 -18.48 3.40 39.71
N LEU A 69 -19.04 3.77 38.56
CA LEU A 69 -19.78 5.02 38.40
C LEU A 69 -21.06 5.08 39.25
N GLU A 70 -21.71 3.94 39.48
CA GLU A 70 -22.86 3.83 40.39
C GLU A 70 -22.44 4.07 41.85
N CYS A 71 -21.39 3.39 42.33
CA CYS A 71 -20.83 3.64 43.67
C CYS A 71 -20.44 5.11 43.88
N VAL A 72 -19.85 5.75 42.86
CA VAL A 72 -19.48 7.17 42.93
C VAL A 72 -20.71 8.09 43.02
N LYS A 73 -21.82 7.77 42.32
CA LYS A 73 -23.07 8.52 42.42
C LYS A 73 -23.73 8.38 43.78
N ASP A 74 -23.61 7.21 44.39
CA ASP A 74 -24.11 6.91 45.74
C ASP A 74 -23.18 7.43 46.86
N LEU A 75 -22.10 8.13 46.50
CA LEU A 75 -21.06 8.65 47.41
C LEU A 75 -20.32 7.55 48.19
N ASP A 76 -20.36 6.30 47.70
CA ASP A 76 -19.61 5.17 48.25
C ASP A 76 -18.22 5.07 47.59
N PHE A 77 -17.35 6.01 47.97
CA PHE A 77 -16.01 6.13 47.41
C PHE A 77 -15.07 4.98 47.82
N ASP A 78 -15.29 4.36 48.99
CA ASP A 78 -14.46 3.26 49.47
C ASP A 78 -14.68 2.01 48.61
N THR A 79 -15.95 1.65 48.34
CA THR A 79 -16.27 0.55 47.44
C THR A 79 -15.80 0.85 46.01
N ALA A 80 -16.02 2.07 45.51
CA ALA A 80 -15.55 2.49 44.19
C ALA A 80 -14.02 2.37 44.05
N ALA A 81 -13.27 2.74 45.09
CA ALA A 81 -11.81 2.65 45.12
C ALA A 81 -11.31 1.19 45.17
N GLU A 82 -12.03 0.30 45.85
CA GLU A 82 -11.69 -1.12 45.88
C GLU A 82 -11.96 -1.79 44.52
N LEU A 83 -13.13 -1.54 43.92
CA LEU A 83 -13.47 -2.02 42.58
C LEU A 83 -12.48 -1.55 41.52
N THR A 84 -12.04 -0.29 41.62
CA THR A 84 -11.03 0.27 40.71
C THR A 84 -9.68 -0.45 40.85
N ARG A 85 -9.24 -0.73 42.08
CA ARG A 85 -7.95 -1.40 42.34
C ARG A 85 -7.95 -2.87 41.95
N GLN A 86 -9.04 -3.59 42.19
CA GLN A 86 -9.12 -5.02 41.93
C GLN A 86 -9.57 -5.34 40.51
N GLU A 87 -10.76 -4.89 40.12
CA GLU A 87 -11.38 -5.31 38.87
C GLU A 87 -10.90 -4.46 37.70
N SER A 88 -10.99 -3.13 37.81
CA SER A 88 -10.67 -2.22 36.69
C SER A 88 -9.19 -2.29 36.28
N ALA A 89 -8.28 -2.39 37.24
CA ALA A 89 -6.84 -2.51 36.97
C ALA A 89 -6.50 -3.77 36.15
N ILE A 90 -7.12 -4.93 36.45
CA ILE A 90 -6.88 -6.18 35.72
C ILE A 90 -7.37 -6.06 34.28
N HIS A 91 -8.56 -5.51 34.06
CA HIS A 91 -9.09 -5.29 32.71
C HIS A 91 -8.23 -4.32 31.91
N LEU A 92 -7.77 -3.23 32.53
CA LEU A 92 -6.90 -2.26 31.88
C LEU A 92 -5.57 -2.87 31.45
N LEU A 93 -4.94 -3.69 32.29
CA LEU A 93 -3.68 -4.37 31.96
C LEU A 93 -3.85 -5.28 30.74
N ARG A 94 -4.96 -6.01 30.65
CA ARG A 94 -5.28 -6.85 29.48
C ARG A 94 -5.51 -6.01 28.23
N LEU A 95 -6.24 -4.91 28.36
CA LEU A 95 -6.50 -3.99 27.25
C LEU A 95 -5.19 -3.33 26.76
N GLU A 96 -4.30 -2.92 27.66
CA GLU A 96 -3.00 -2.36 27.30
C GLU A 96 -2.10 -3.37 26.59
N ALA A 97 -2.11 -4.63 27.04
CA ALA A 97 -1.38 -5.71 26.40
C ALA A 97 -1.86 -5.92 24.96
N ILE A 98 -3.18 -6.09 24.73
CA ILE A 98 -3.71 -6.30 23.37
C ILE A 98 -3.49 -5.08 22.47
N MET A 99 -3.58 -3.86 23.00
CA MET A 99 -3.29 -2.64 22.24
C MET A 99 -1.81 -2.55 21.84
N THR A 100 -0.91 -3.00 22.72
CA THR A 100 0.52 -3.11 22.41
C THR A 100 0.78 -4.13 21.30
N GLU A 101 0.08 -5.27 21.34
CA GLU A 101 0.15 -6.27 20.28
C GLU A 101 -0.40 -5.76 18.95
N LEU A 102 -1.53 -5.05 18.96
CA LEU A 102 -2.11 -4.41 17.77
C LEU A 102 -1.16 -3.38 17.16
N ASN A 103 -0.55 -2.53 17.98
CA ASN A 103 0.43 -1.55 17.52
C ASN A 103 1.67 -2.24 16.93
N THR A 104 2.15 -3.30 17.58
CA THR A 104 3.28 -4.10 17.07
C THR A 104 2.93 -4.77 15.74
N TYR A 105 1.73 -5.34 15.62
CA TYR A 105 1.23 -5.91 14.38
C TYR A 105 1.17 -4.86 13.27
N ALA A 106 0.57 -3.70 13.52
CA ALA A 106 0.45 -2.63 12.55
C ALA A 106 1.84 -2.14 12.06
N ARG A 107 2.80 -1.97 12.99
CA ARG A 107 4.18 -1.60 12.67
C ARG A 107 4.89 -2.65 11.81
N ASN A 108 4.74 -3.92 12.14
CA ASN A 108 5.34 -5.02 11.38
C ASN A 108 4.73 -5.11 9.98
N SER A 109 3.41 -4.98 9.87
CA SER A 109 2.69 -4.95 8.59
C SER A 109 3.12 -3.77 7.72
N ALA A 110 3.25 -2.57 8.29
CA ALA A 110 3.74 -1.39 7.59
C ALA A 110 5.20 -1.56 7.11
N THR A 111 6.06 -2.11 7.97
CA THR A 111 7.46 -2.39 7.63
C THR A 111 7.56 -3.42 6.49
N GLY A 112 6.76 -4.48 6.56
CA GLY A 112 6.66 -5.50 5.52
C GLY A 112 6.19 -4.91 4.18
N PHE A 113 5.15 -4.07 4.22
CA PHE A 113 4.64 -3.38 3.03
C PHE A 113 5.72 -2.50 2.39
N ILE A 114 6.40 -1.65 3.17
CA ILE A 114 7.47 -0.78 2.65
C ILE A 114 8.59 -1.61 2.00
N MET A 115 8.98 -2.72 2.64
CA MET A 115 10.04 -3.59 2.13
C MET A 115 9.64 -4.23 0.80
N GLU A 116 8.41 -4.74 0.71
CA GLU A 116 7.92 -5.35 -0.53
C GLU A 116 7.71 -4.30 -1.64
N SER A 117 7.19 -3.11 -1.32
CA SER A 117 7.09 -2.00 -2.28
C SER A 117 8.45 -1.59 -2.83
N LYS A 118 9.49 -1.50 -1.99
CA LYS A 118 10.86 -1.23 -2.44
C LYS A 118 11.40 -2.33 -3.36
N ARG A 119 11.10 -3.59 -3.05
CA ARG A 119 11.49 -4.74 -3.87
C ARG A 119 10.81 -4.70 -5.25
N LEU A 120 9.50 -4.43 -5.28
CA LEU A 120 8.73 -4.28 -6.52
C LEU A 120 9.23 -3.09 -7.35
N TYR A 121 9.53 -1.96 -6.71
CA TYR A 121 10.09 -0.79 -7.38
C TYR A 121 11.43 -1.09 -8.05
N ARG A 122 12.38 -1.74 -7.35
CA ARG A 122 13.67 -2.13 -7.93
C ARG A 122 13.51 -3.08 -9.11
N ARG A 123 12.61 -4.06 -9.02
CA ARG A 123 12.31 -4.97 -10.14
C ARG A 123 11.71 -4.23 -11.33
N ALA A 124 10.81 -3.28 -11.08
CA ALA A 124 10.24 -2.46 -12.14
C ALA A 124 11.32 -1.59 -12.81
N GLU A 125 12.21 -0.99 -12.02
CA GLU A 125 13.36 -0.21 -12.52
C GLU A 125 14.29 -1.07 -13.39
N GLU A 126 14.71 -2.25 -12.91
CA GLU A 126 15.52 -3.20 -13.67
C GLU A 126 14.86 -3.58 -15.00
N LEU A 127 13.56 -3.87 -14.98
CA LEU A 127 12.79 -4.22 -16.18
C LEU A 127 12.69 -3.04 -17.15
N THR A 128 12.42 -1.83 -16.65
CA THR A 128 12.34 -0.61 -17.47
C THR A 128 13.69 -0.32 -18.14
N VAL A 129 14.80 -0.42 -17.41
CA VAL A 129 16.14 -0.24 -17.97
C VAL A 129 16.42 -1.30 -19.05
N PHE A 130 16.12 -2.57 -18.78
CA PHE A 130 16.29 -3.65 -19.75
C PHE A 130 15.49 -3.41 -21.05
N LEU A 131 14.21 -3.08 -20.93
CA LEU A 131 13.35 -2.75 -22.07
C LEU A 131 13.84 -1.52 -22.84
N GLY A 132 14.37 -0.53 -22.14
CA GLY A 132 14.98 0.66 -22.76
C GLY A 132 16.19 0.31 -23.62
N ILE A 133 17.11 -0.52 -23.10
CA ILE A 133 18.28 -1.00 -23.86
C ILE A 133 17.82 -1.81 -25.08
N LEU A 134 16.85 -2.71 -24.90
CA LEU A 134 16.30 -3.52 -26.00
C LEU A 134 15.70 -2.63 -27.11
N TRP A 135 14.99 -1.57 -26.74
CA TRP A 135 14.44 -0.59 -27.67
C TRP A 135 15.52 0.13 -28.49
N ILE A 136 16.61 0.54 -27.83
CA ILE A 136 17.76 1.17 -28.50
C ILE A 136 18.39 0.21 -29.51
N LEU A 137 18.59 -1.06 -29.12
CA LEU A 137 19.15 -2.09 -29.99
C LEU A 137 18.25 -2.37 -31.20
N LEU A 138 16.94 -2.50 -31.00
CA LEU A 138 15.96 -2.67 -32.08
C LEU A 138 15.98 -1.49 -33.04
N SER A 139 16.01 -0.25 -32.52
CA SER A 139 16.12 0.95 -33.34
C SER A 139 17.39 0.95 -34.19
N MET A 140 18.53 0.62 -33.60
CA MET A 140 19.81 0.51 -34.32
C MET A 140 19.76 -0.57 -35.42
N LEU A 141 19.15 -1.72 -35.13
CA LEU A 141 18.99 -2.81 -36.09
C LEU A 141 18.13 -2.40 -37.29
N ILE A 142 17.03 -1.69 -37.05
CA ILE A 142 16.16 -1.15 -38.11
C ILE A 142 16.93 -0.17 -39.00
N VAL A 143 17.73 0.73 -38.41
CA VAL A 143 18.57 1.66 -39.17
C VAL A 143 19.57 0.92 -40.05
N LEU A 144 20.31 -0.06 -39.49
CA LEU A 144 21.28 -0.85 -40.24
C LEU A 144 20.63 -1.65 -41.38
N PHE A 145 19.46 -2.24 -41.13
CA PHE A 145 18.70 -2.96 -42.14
C PHE A 145 18.25 -2.04 -43.28
N THR A 146 17.77 -0.84 -42.94
CA THR A 146 17.33 0.16 -43.91
C THR A 146 18.49 0.63 -44.80
N ILE A 147 19.67 0.90 -44.21
CA ILE A 147 20.87 1.30 -44.96
C ILE A 147 21.34 0.17 -45.89
N LYS A 148 21.41 -1.07 -45.40
CA LYS A 148 21.79 -2.23 -46.24
C LYS A 148 20.83 -2.42 -47.41
N ARG A 149 19.52 -2.28 -47.16
CA ARG A 149 18.50 -2.40 -48.20
C ARG A 149 18.59 -1.28 -49.23
N ALA A 150 18.80 -0.04 -48.79
CA ALA A 150 18.96 1.11 -49.69
C ALA A 150 20.16 0.94 -50.63
N ARG A 151 21.32 0.53 -50.10
CA ARG A 151 22.53 0.25 -50.91
C ARG A 151 22.30 -0.88 -51.92
N SER A 152 21.57 -1.93 -51.54
CA SER A 152 21.24 -3.02 -52.46
C SER A 152 20.43 -2.52 -53.65
N THR A 153 19.48 -1.61 -53.46
CA THR A 153 18.69 -1.03 -54.54
C THR A 153 19.55 -0.18 -55.48
N GLU A 154 20.49 0.60 -54.95
CA GLU A 154 21.44 1.38 -55.77
C GLU A 154 22.30 0.47 -56.65
N THR A 155 22.81 -0.65 -56.12
CA THR A 155 23.60 -1.60 -56.91
C THR A 155 22.79 -2.28 -58.02
N GLN A 156 21.50 -2.56 -57.79
CA GLN A 156 20.62 -3.11 -58.83
C GLN A 156 20.38 -2.10 -59.95
N LEU A 157 20.14 -0.82 -59.61
CA LEU A 157 19.97 0.25 -60.59
C LEU A 157 21.26 0.53 -61.38
N ALA A 158 22.43 0.46 -60.75
CA ALA A 158 23.72 0.61 -61.43
C ALA A 158 23.94 -0.51 -62.46
N ASN A 159 23.73 -1.78 -62.06
CA ASN A 159 23.86 -2.93 -62.96
C ASN A 159 22.84 -2.91 -64.12
N GLU A 160 21.62 -2.40 -63.87
CA GLU A 160 20.60 -2.28 -64.91
C GLU A 160 20.91 -1.16 -65.91
N LYS A 161 21.58 -0.07 -65.49
CA LYS A 161 22.10 0.96 -66.41
C LYS A 161 23.27 0.48 -67.29
N GLU A 162 24.07 -0.48 -66.83
CA GLU A 162 25.18 -1.04 -67.62
C GLU A 162 24.71 -2.08 -68.67
N ARG A 163 23.58 -2.75 -68.43
CA ARG A 163 22.97 -3.72 -69.37
C ARG A 163 22.68 -3.18 -70.78
N PRO A 164 22.08 -1.98 -70.99
CA PRO A 164 21.82 -1.46 -72.34
C PRO A 164 23.08 -1.04 -73.10
N LEU A 165 24.18 -0.72 -72.42
CA LEU A 165 25.46 -0.35 -73.08
C LEU A 165 26.13 -1.57 -73.72
N ILE A 166 26.04 -2.74 -73.09
CA ILE A 166 26.58 -3.99 -73.64
C ILE A 166 25.77 -4.45 -74.87
N LEU A 167 24.45 -4.26 -74.87
CA LEU A 167 23.58 -4.61 -76.01
C LEU A 167 23.70 -3.61 -77.18
N SER A 168 24.13 -2.37 -76.93
CA SER A 168 24.40 -1.37 -77.97
C SER A 168 25.78 -1.53 -78.65
N GLY A 169 26.75 -2.19 -77.99
CA GLY A 169 28.08 -2.45 -78.53
C GLY A 169 28.16 -3.65 -79.48
N SER A 170 27.20 -4.58 -79.38
CA SER A 170 27.03 -5.70 -80.29
C SER A 170 26.08 -5.35 -81.44
N ARG A 171 26.46 -4.40 -82.30
CA ARG A 171 25.86 -4.31 -83.63
C ARG A 171 26.49 -5.42 -84.49
N PRO A 172 25.77 -6.46 -84.92
CA PRO A 172 26.30 -7.36 -85.93
C PRO A 172 26.53 -6.57 -87.22
N ALA A 173 27.79 -6.53 -87.66
CA ALA A 173 28.17 -6.00 -88.97
C ALA A 173 27.52 -6.88 -90.06
N GLY A 174 26.30 -6.55 -90.48
CA GLY A 174 25.58 -7.43 -91.42
C GLY A 174 24.27 -6.91 -92.01
N TRP A 175 23.99 -5.60 -91.97
CA TRP A 175 22.72 -5.04 -92.49
C TRP A 175 22.94 -3.88 -93.47
N SER A 176 23.83 -4.06 -94.45
CA SER A 176 24.06 -3.08 -95.53
C SER A 176 23.85 -3.66 -96.93
N SER A 177 22.77 -4.41 -97.15
CA SER A 177 22.32 -4.73 -98.52
C SER A 177 20.86 -5.19 -98.51
N LEU A 178 19.91 -4.28 -98.74
CA LEU A 178 18.59 -4.56 -99.31
C LEU A 178 17.87 -3.22 -99.56
N SER A 179 18.37 -2.48 -100.55
CA SER A 179 17.61 -1.42 -101.22
C SER A 179 18.04 -1.36 -102.69
N ARG A 180 17.50 -2.28 -103.48
CA ARG A 180 17.35 -2.19 -104.94
C ARG A 180 16.62 -3.44 -105.41
N MET A 181 15.31 -3.31 -105.60
CA MET A 181 14.51 -3.79 -106.74
C MET A 181 13.03 -3.70 -106.39
#